data_AF-A0A0F7TS38-F1
#
_entry.id   AF-A0A0F7TS38-F1
#
_cell.length_a   1.000
_cell.length_b   1.000
_cell.length_c   1.000
_cell.angle_alpha   90.00
_cell.angle_beta   90.00
_cell.angle_gamma   90.00
#
_symmetry.space_group_name_H-M   'P 1'
#
loop_
_entity.id
_entity.type
_entity.pdbx_description
1 polymer ?
#
loop_
_entity_poly.entity_id
_entity_poly.type
_entity_poly.pdbx_seq_one_letter_code
_entity_poly.pdbx_strand_id
1 'polypeptide(L)'
;MMRNTGEVRLQVPGFNDVPLCFEFPKEDRFAHGFADWSQDPRLTAREVAIMRFMEAVTDESGWECRRVTDKIALENWRTKASSQYGLSAQAWAWCQAELQDKASNFQRTGYVMVFDADSRVCKSNILIDGDLIRIY
;
A
#
# COMPACT_ATOMS: atom_id res chain seq x y z
N MET A 1 14.21 19.27 24.46
CA MET A 1 13.24 19.83 23.51
C MET A 1 13.86 21.07 22.87
N MET A 2 13.93 21.13 21.53
CA MET A 2 14.38 22.35 20.84
C MET A 2 13.43 23.49 21.16
N ARG A 3 13.95 24.65 21.57
CA ARG A 3 13.13 25.82 21.87
C ARG A 3 13.11 26.76 20.67
N ASN A 4 12.13 26.57 19.81
CA ASN A 4 11.86 27.45 18.67
C ASN A 4 10.70 28.40 18.99
N THR A 5 10.76 29.06 20.15
CA THR A 5 9.72 30.00 20.63
C THR A 5 9.87 31.41 20.07
N GLY A 6 10.97 31.70 19.36
CA GLY A 6 11.32 33.05 18.88
C GLY A 6 12.07 33.91 19.90
N GLU A 7 12.22 33.44 21.13
CA GLU A 7 12.93 34.15 22.22
C GLU A 7 14.42 33.80 22.30
N VAL A 8 14.81 32.67 21.69
CA VAL A 8 16.19 32.18 21.63
C VAL A 8 16.60 31.93 20.18
N ARG A 9 17.91 31.75 19.94
CA ARG A 9 18.41 31.41 18.60
C ARG A 9 17.73 30.14 18.09
N LEU A 10 17.36 30.17 16.82
CA LEU A 10 16.67 29.07 16.12
C LEU A 10 17.47 27.77 16.23
N GLN A 11 16.86 26.73 16.80
CA GLN A 11 17.46 25.41 16.91
C GLN A 11 16.83 24.49 15.86
N VAL A 12 17.48 24.40 14.70
CA VAL A 12 17.08 23.54 13.58
C VAL A 12 18.31 22.82 13.04
N PRO A 13 18.17 21.61 12.48
CA PRO A 13 19.29 20.86 11.90
C PRO A 13 20.15 21.72 10.96
N GLY A 14 21.47 21.72 11.17
CA GLY A 14 22.43 22.51 10.40
C GLY A 14 22.65 23.95 10.89
N PHE A 15 21.97 24.39 11.95
CA PHE A 15 22.14 25.71 12.56
C PHE A 15 22.36 25.60 14.07
N ASN A 16 23.10 26.55 14.64
CA ASN A 16 23.31 26.70 16.10
C ASN A 16 23.66 25.38 16.81
N ASP A 17 24.69 24.70 16.32
CA ASP A 17 25.27 23.45 16.85
C ASP A 17 24.34 22.22 16.83
N VAL A 18 23.22 22.29 16.10
CA VAL A 18 22.37 21.13 15.83
C VAL A 18 22.93 20.35 14.63
N PRO A 19 23.23 19.03 14.78
CA PRO A 19 23.68 18.20 13.67
C PRO A 19 22.72 18.24 12.48
N LEU A 20 23.26 18.20 11.27
CA LEU A 20 22.46 18.25 10.03
C LEU A 20 21.45 17.09 9.94
N CYS A 21 21.86 15.90 10.40
CA CYS A 21 21.02 14.70 10.42
C CYS A 21 20.39 14.46 11.81
N PHE A 22 20.16 15.52 12.59
CA PHE A 22 19.46 15.38 13.87
C PHE A 22 17.99 15.06 13.64
N GLU A 23 17.50 14.01 14.28
CA GLU A 23 16.11 13.58 14.25
C GLU A 23 15.60 13.41 15.69
N PHE A 24 14.35 13.81 15.95
CA PHE A 24 13.69 13.48 17.22
C PHE A 24 13.36 11.98 17.28
N PRO A 25 13.11 11.41 18.48
CA PRO A 25 12.47 10.10 18.62
C PRO A 25 11.21 10.00 17.75
N LYS A 26 10.88 8.79 17.27
CA LYS A 26 9.79 8.54 16.31
C LYS A 26 8.45 9.12 16.75
N GLU A 27 8.24 9.20 18.05
CA GLU A 27 7.06 9.64 18.78
C GLU A 27 6.91 11.17 18.75
N ASP A 28 8.03 11.88 18.57
CA ASP A 28 8.14 13.34 18.63
C ASP A 28 8.51 13.98 17.27
N ARG A 29 8.66 13.17 16.20
CA ARG A 29 8.93 13.65 14.83
C ARG A 29 7.81 13.36 13.85
N PHE A 30 7.81 14.09 12.74
CA PHE A 30 7.01 13.72 11.57
C PHE A 30 7.55 12.42 10.95
N ALA A 31 6.65 11.50 10.61
CA ALA A 31 7.00 10.29 9.89
C ALA A 31 7.63 10.64 8.53
N HIS A 32 8.73 9.99 8.19
CA HIS A 32 9.41 10.17 6.89
C HIS A 32 10.05 8.87 6.39
N GLY A 33 10.25 8.75 5.08
CA GLY A 33 10.77 7.54 4.43
C GLY A 33 12.28 7.51 4.16
N PHE A 34 13.08 8.45 4.69
CA PHE A 34 14.49 8.58 4.30
C PHE A 34 15.44 7.62 5.04
N ALA A 35 15.30 7.48 6.36
CA ALA A 35 16.20 6.68 7.20
C ALA A 35 15.49 5.73 8.19
N ASP A 36 14.16 5.59 8.05
CA ASP A 36 13.34 4.73 8.90
C ASP A 36 13.07 3.38 8.21
N TRP A 37 11.81 3.14 7.88
CA TRP A 37 11.36 1.92 7.25
C TRP A 37 11.72 1.96 5.76
N SER A 38 12.23 0.84 5.27
CA SER A 38 12.37 0.58 3.85
C SER A 38 12.01 -0.88 3.59
N GLN A 39 11.38 -1.12 2.44
CA GLN A 39 11.14 -2.48 1.96
C GLN A 39 12.48 -3.12 1.58
N ASP A 40 12.89 -4.14 2.33
CA ASP A 40 14.14 -4.88 2.11
C ASP A 40 13.89 -6.40 2.20
N PRO A 41 14.01 -7.16 1.09
CA PRO A 41 14.54 -6.75 -0.22
C PRO A 41 13.61 -5.80 -0.98
N ARG A 42 14.20 -4.97 -1.83
CA ARG A 42 13.45 -4.12 -2.76
C ARG A 42 12.61 -4.98 -3.71
N LEU A 43 11.38 -4.56 -3.93
CA LEU A 43 10.48 -5.21 -4.87
C LEU A 43 11.03 -5.13 -6.30
N THR A 44 10.92 -6.24 -7.00
CA THR A 44 11.20 -6.37 -8.42
C THR A 44 10.17 -5.58 -9.23
N ALA A 45 10.54 -5.20 -10.46
CA ALA A 45 9.61 -4.53 -11.38
C ALA A 45 8.33 -5.37 -11.62
N ARG A 46 8.44 -6.70 -11.55
CA ARG A 46 7.30 -7.61 -11.72
C ARG A 46 6.37 -7.59 -10.50
N GLU A 47 6.89 -7.60 -9.29
CA GLU A 47 6.08 -7.48 -8.06
C GLU A 47 5.35 -6.13 -8.02
N VAL A 48 6.04 -5.04 -8.38
CA VAL A 48 5.41 -3.72 -8.49
C VAL A 48 4.30 -3.72 -9.54
N ALA A 49 4.49 -4.38 -10.69
CA ALA A 49 3.46 -4.50 -11.71
C ALA A 49 2.24 -5.30 -11.23
N ILE A 50 2.44 -6.39 -10.48
CA ILE A 50 1.36 -7.18 -9.87
C ILE A 50 0.56 -6.32 -8.90
N MET A 51 1.22 -5.60 -7.97
CA MET A 51 0.53 -4.75 -7.00
C MET A 51 -0.29 -3.64 -7.69
N ARG A 52 0.26 -2.99 -8.72
CA ARG A 52 -0.47 -1.98 -9.49
C ARG A 52 -1.67 -2.56 -10.25
N PHE A 53 -1.54 -3.78 -10.74
CA PHE A 53 -2.65 -4.47 -11.38
C PHE A 53 -3.77 -4.80 -10.37
N MET A 54 -3.41 -5.33 -9.21
CA MET A 54 -4.36 -5.61 -8.11
C MET A 54 -5.10 -4.36 -7.66
N GLU A 55 -4.37 -3.26 -7.49
CA GLU A 55 -4.96 -1.97 -7.13
C GLU A 55 -6.00 -1.54 -8.18
N ALA A 56 -5.61 -1.54 -9.44
CA ALA A 56 -6.47 -1.10 -10.52
C ALA A 56 -7.70 -1.98 -10.73
N VAL A 57 -7.65 -3.27 -10.39
CA VAL A 57 -8.82 -4.16 -10.43
C VAL A 57 -9.73 -3.91 -9.24
N THR A 58 -9.17 -3.79 -8.04
CA THR A 58 -9.95 -3.60 -6.79
C THR A 58 -10.54 -2.20 -6.66
N ASP A 59 -10.15 -1.25 -7.51
CA ASP A 59 -10.80 0.05 -7.67
C ASP A 59 -12.00 0.03 -8.62
N GLU A 60 -12.17 -1.02 -9.44
CA GLU A 60 -13.32 -1.13 -10.33
C GLU A 60 -14.59 -1.41 -9.52
N SER A 61 -15.69 -0.70 -9.80
CA SER A 61 -16.96 -0.93 -9.10
C SER A 61 -17.46 -2.37 -9.32
N GLY A 62 -17.76 -3.08 -8.24
CA GLY A 62 -18.29 -4.45 -8.30
C GLY A 62 -17.24 -5.50 -8.69
N TRP A 63 -15.95 -5.22 -8.50
CA TRP A 63 -14.87 -6.19 -8.72
C TRP A 63 -15.05 -7.45 -7.88
N GLU A 64 -15.57 -7.31 -6.66
CA GLU A 64 -15.78 -8.35 -5.64
C GLU A 64 -16.97 -9.28 -5.92
N CYS A 65 -17.79 -8.94 -6.92
CA CYS A 65 -18.98 -9.68 -7.30
C CYS A 65 -18.64 -10.85 -8.24
N ARG A 66 -19.58 -11.28 -9.09
CA ARG A 66 -19.36 -12.40 -10.04
C ARG A 66 -18.16 -12.22 -10.97
N ARG A 67 -17.59 -11.01 -11.12
CA ARG A 67 -16.45 -10.73 -11.99
C ARG A 67 -15.23 -11.61 -11.71
N VAL A 68 -14.96 -11.98 -10.46
CA VAL A 68 -13.86 -12.92 -10.12
C VAL A 68 -14.10 -14.37 -10.55
N THR A 69 -15.31 -14.69 -11.00
CA THR A 69 -15.70 -16.02 -11.54
C THR A 69 -16.23 -15.97 -12.97
N ASP A 70 -16.51 -14.78 -13.49
CA ASP A 70 -17.06 -14.56 -14.82
C ASP A 70 -15.95 -14.65 -15.86
N LYS A 71 -16.10 -15.56 -16.82
CA LYS A 71 -15.06 -15.85 -17.81
C LYS A 71 -14.73 -14.64 -18.69
N ILE A 72 -15.71 -13.78 -18.99
CA ILE A 72 -15.51 -12.61 -19.86
C ILE A 72 -14.74 -11.54 -19.09
N ALA A 73 -15.13 -11.26 -17.85
CA ALA A 73 -14.43 -10.33 -16.98
C ALA A 73 -12.98 -10.78 -16.72
N LEU A 74 -12.78 -12.07 -16.44
CA LEU A 74 -11.45 -12.65 -16.25
C LEU A 74 -10.57 -12.52 -17.50
N GLU A 75 -11.11 -12.75 -18.69
CA GLU A 75 -10.35 -12.61 -19.94
C GLU A 75 -10.00 -11.13 -20.24
N ASN A 76 -10.91 -10.21 -19.95
CA ASN A 76 -10.63 -8.77 -20.06
C ASN A 76 -9.50 -8.35 -19.11
N TRP A 77 -9.54 -8.82 -17.86
CA TRP A 77 -8.49 -8.56 -16.88
C TRP A 77 -7.17 -9.25 -17.25
N ARG A 78 -7.19 -10.46 -17.81
CA ARG A 78 -6.01 -11.13 -18.35
C ARG A 78 -5.36 -10.32 -19.46
N THR A 79 -6.18 -9.82 -20.39
CA THR A 79 -5.73 -8.96 -21.48
C THR A 79 -5.12 -7.66 -20.96
N LYS A 80 -5.77 -7.01 -19.98
CA LYS A 80 -5.28 -5.81 -19.30
C LYS A 80 -3.94 -6.09 -18.60
N ALA A 81 -3.83 -7.19 -17.85
CA ALA A 81 -2.63 -7.64 -17.15
C ALA A 81 -1.44 -7.80 -18.11
N SER A 82 -1.66 -8.44 -19.26
CA SER A 82 -0.58 -8.62 -20.24
C SER A 82 -0.23 -7.33 -20.98
N SER A 83 -1.23 -6.56 -21.45
CA SER A 83 -1.00 -5.43 -22.35
C SER A 83 -0.56 -4.15 -21.63
N GLN A 84 -1.09 -3.88 -20.44
CA GLN A 84 -0.82 -2.64 -19.70
C GLN A 84 0.23 -2.82 -18.60
N TYR A 85 0.32 -4.01 -18.02
CA TYR A 85 1.20 -4.29 -16.87
C TYR A 85 2.33 -5.28 -17.21
N GLY A 86 2.37 -5.82 -18.43
CA GLY A 86 3.43 -6.73 -18.87
C GLY A 86 3.49 -8.04 -18.08
N LEU A 87 2.37 -8.46 -17.47
CA LEU A 87 2.34 -9.67 -16.64
C LEU A 87 2.42 -10.92 -17.51
N SER A 88 3.24 -11.88 -17.09
CA SER A 88 3.28 -13.20 -17.72
C SER A 88 2.01 -13.99 -17.44
N ALA A 89 1.74 -15.03 -18.24
CA ALA A 89 0.62 -15.93 -18.00
C ALA A 89 0.66 -16.59 -16.60
N GLN A 90 1.85 -16.87 -16.07
CA GLN A 90 2.02 -17.42 -14.74
C GLN A 90 1.73 -16.39 -13.65
N ALA A 91 2.21 -15.15 -13.80
CA ALA A 91 1.88 -14.06 -12.87
C ALA A 91 0.37 -13.77 -12.88
N TRP A 92 -0.27 -13.82 -14.04
CA TRP A 92 -1.72 -13.72 -14.17
C TRP A 92 -2.46 -14.81 -13.39
N ALA A 93 -2.03 -16.07 -13.49
CA ALA A 93 -2.69 -17.17 -12.77
C ALA A 93 -2.69 -16.95 -11.24
N TRP A 94 -1.57 -16.46 -10.70
CA TRP A 94 -1.50 -16.02 -9.30
C TRP A 94 -2.42 -14.84 -9.03
N CYS A 95 -2.44 -13.83 -9.91
CA CYS A 95 -3.30 -12.67 -9.72
C CYS A 95 -4.78 -13.05 -9.67
N GLN A 96 -5.20 -13.95 -10.55
CA GLN A 96 -6.56 -14.45 -10.58
C GLN A 96 -6.95 -15.16 -9.27
N ALA A 97 -6.09 -16.06 -8.78
CA ALA A 97 -6.34 -16.76 -7.52
C ALA A 97 -6.42 -15.79 -6.33
N GLU A 98 -5.48 -14.85 -6.24
CA GLU A 98 -5.48 -13.86 -5.17
C GLU A 98 -6.69 -12.91 -5.24
N LEU A 99 -7.15 -12.50 -6.43
CA LEU A 99 -8.37 -11.71 -6.57
C LEU A 99 -9.62 -12.46 -6.06
N GLN A 100 -9.69 -13.77 -6.27
CA GLN A 100 -10.78 -14.62 -5.77
C GLN A 100 -10.76 -14.71 -4.23
N ASP A 101 -9.58 -14.86 -3.64
CA ASP A 101 -9.41 -14.86 -2.19
C ASP A 101 -9.73 -13.49 -1.59
N LYS A 102 -9.28 -12.41 -2.21
CA LYS A 102 -9.59 -11.04 -1.79
C LYS A 102 -11.10 -10.75 -1.88
N ALA A 103 -11.78 -11.18 -2.94
CA ALA A 103 -13.23 -11.01 -3.07
C ALA A 103 -14.00 -11.77 -1.97
N SER A 104 -13.58 -13.00 -1.67
CA SER A 104 -14.16 -13.80 -0.58
C SER A 104 -13.95 -13.14 0.78
N ASN A 105 -12.76 -12.58 1.02
CA ASN A 105 -12.47 -11.83 2.24
C ASN A 105 -13.27 -10.52 2.31
N PHE A 106 -13.38 -9.78 1.22
CA PHE A 106 -14.14 -8.53 1.16
C PHE A 106 -15.61 -8.75 1.53
N GLN A 107 -16.23 -9.83 1.05
CA GLN A 107 -17.60 -10.19 1.43
C GLN A 107 -17.76 -10.43 2.94
N ARG A 108 -16.71 -10.94 3.60
CA ARG A 108 -16.69 -11.22 5.04
C ARG A 108 -16.37 -9.98 5.88
N THR A 109 -15.49 -9.09 5.41
CA THR A 109 -14.90 -8.02 6.23
C THR A 109 -15.31 -6.61 5.82
N GLY A 110 -15.79 -6.40 4.59
CA GLY A 110 -16.11 -5.08 4.05
C GLY A 110 -14.89 -4.24 3.64
N TYR A 111 -13.69 -4.83 3.63
CA TYR A 111 -12.47 -4.17 3.14
C TYR A 111 -11.57 -5.09 2.33
N VAL A 112 -10.69 -4.49 1.54
CA VAL A 112 -9.65 -5.17 0.79
C VAL A 112 -8.29 -4.65 1.18
N MET A 113 -7.33 -5.57 1.31
CA MET A 113 -5.92 -5.24 1.47
C MET A 113 -5.26 -5.26 0.09
N VAL A 114 -4.46 -4.24 -0.19
CA VAL A 114 -3.73 -4.03 -1.45
C VAL A 114 -2.29 -3.61 -1.15
N PHE A 115 -1.45 -3.53 -2.19
CA PHE A 115 0.00 -3.31 -2.07
C PHE A 115 0.66 -4.30 -1.12
N ASP A 116 0.40 -5.59 -1.36
CA ASP A 116 0.78 -6.69 -0.48
C ASP A 116 2.31 -6.94 -0.47
N ALA A 117 3.05 -6.10 0.26
CA ALA A 117 4.49 -6.19 0.53
C ALA A 117 4.74 -6.34 2.04
N ASP A 118 5.83 -5.80 2.61
CA ASP A 118 6.07 -5.83 4.08
C ASP A 118 5.05 -4.96 4.84
N SER A 119 4.39 -4.04 4.13
CA SER A 119 3.24 -3.29 4.62
C SER A 119 2.10 -3.42 3.62
N ARG A 120 0.87 -3.11 4.05
CA ARG A 120 -0.34 -3.22 3.21
C ARG A 120 -1.22 -2.00 3.41
N VAL A 121 -1.97 -1.64 2.37
CA VAL A 121 -2.99 -0.57 2.44
C VAL A 121 -4.37 -1.20 2.54
N CYS A 122 -5.17 -0.72 3.49
CA CYS A 122 -6.56 -1.13 3.65
C CYS A 122 -7.49 -0.15 2.92
N LYS A 123 -8.37 -0.66 2.06
CA LYS A 123 -9.40 0.12 1.38
C LYS A 123 -10.78 -0.37 1.79
N SER A 124 -11.67 0.56 2.14
CA SER A 124 -13.08 0.28 2.40
C SER A 124 -13.97 1.43 1.94
N ASN A 125 -15.19 1.09 1.55
CA ASN A 125 -16.23 2.05 1.15
C ASN A 125 -17.12 2.47 2.33
N ILE A 126 -16.90 1.88 3.51
CA ILE A 126 -17.63 2.21 4.74
C ILE A 126 -16.63 2.57 5.84
N LEU A 127 -17.07 3.34 6.82
CA LEU A 127 -16.29 3.56 8.02
C LEU A 127 -16.16 2.22 8.74
N ILE A 128 -14.93 1.72 8.88
CA ILE A 128 -14.68 0.50 9.64
C ILE A 128 -14.39 0.85 11.09
N ASP A 129 -14.85 -0.01 11.98
CA ASP A 129 -14.58 0.05 13.41
C ASP A 129 -13.08 0.31 13.68
N GLY A 130 -12.82 1.21 14.65
CA GLY A 130 -11.49 1.68 15.00
C GLY A 130 -10.55 0.60 15.53
N ASP A 131 -11.05 -0.59 15.84
CA ASP A 131 -10.20 -1.72 16.22
C ASP A 131 -9.24 -2.18 15.09
N LEU A 132 -9.49 -1.84 13.82
CA LEU A 132 -8.49 -2.04 12.74
C LEU A 132 -7.27 -1.13 12.86
N ILE A 133 -7.35 -0.01 13.59
CA ILE A 133 -6.22 0.89 13.85
C ILE A 133 -5.21 0.24 14.82
N ARG A 134 -5.62 -0.80 15.57
CA ARG A 134 -4.80 -1.44 16.61
C ARG A 134 -3.92 -2.59 16.12
N ILE A 135 -3.90 -2.88 14.81
CA ILE A 135 -3.13 -4.00 14.23
C ILE A 135 -1.73 -3.55 13.75
N TYR A 136 -1.36 -2.27 13.94
CA TYR A 136 -0.02 -1.75 13.63
C TYR A 136 0.61 -1.07 14.83
#